data_AF-F2Q322-F1
#
_entry.id   AF-F2Q322-F1
#
_cell.length_a   1.000
_cell.length_b   1.000
_cell.length_c   1.000
_cell.angle_alpha   90.00
_cell.angle_beta   90.00
_cell.angle_gamma   90.00
#
_symmetry.space_group_name_H-M   'P 1'
#
loop_
_entity.id
_entity.type
_entity.pdbx_description
1 polymer ?
#
loop_
_entity_poly.entity_id
_entity_poly.type
_entity_poly.pdbx_seq_one_letter_code
_entity_poly.pdbx_strand_id
1 'polypeptide(L)'
;MEMQEMGRLEKRPERDEHPLTRRDIEKEIQFERLKKMESDELARRKMEDALLIERMKALEKEREEKERERKIREKVQAEIAQKEKDEMERLQKEAKLKASAIEEYKKKEAERLAKQKEEAEKAKKEFNDKVNQLLCSAGFSEDKITAIMQGKPLKEMELVHVEKHVHHGKHRQIEDEEAFVKVHRRYLEPRTLDAFSLIWEFDPNDADYMLIYHSLSQEEQDRLFDHTRKLRGQRTLTASPHNGPVTVEMKVNDKKRDGFYLVRKKQDRRSLFW
;
A
#
# COMPACT_ATOMS: atom_id res chain seq x y z
N MET A 1 -92.28 66.56 22.52
CA MET A 1 -91.55 66.83 23.78
C MET A 1 -90.15 66.28 23.55
N GLU A 2 -89.20 66.97 22.90
CA GLU A 2 -88.77 68.37 23.06
C GLU A 2 -88.59 68.78 24.52
N MET A 3 -87.32 68.92 24.91
CA MET A 3 -86.71 69.92 25.81
C MET A 3 -85.22 69.52 25.91
N GLN A 4 -84.27 70.22 25.29
CA GLN A 4 -83.71 71.56 25.55
C GLN A 4 -82.25 71.42 25.98
N GLU A 5 -81.35 71.91 25.13
CA GLU A 5 -79.97 72.27 25.46
C GLU A 5 -79.93 73.24 26.65
N MET A 6 -79.02 73.01 27.60
CA MET A 6 -78.40 74.08 28.37
C MET A 6 -76.91 73.78 28.54
N GLY A 7 -76.10 74.58 27.86
CA GLY A 7 -74.65 74.50 27.87
C GLY A 7 -74.04 74.79 29.24
N ARG A 8 -73.02 74.01 29.58
CA ARG A 8 -72.06 74.31 30.63
C ARG A 8 -70.71 74.57 29.95
N LEU A 9 -70.46 75.84 29.61
CA LEU A 9 -69.13 76.29 29.21
C LEU A 9 -68.20 76.18 30.42
N GLU A 10 -67.38 75.13 30.45
CA GLU A 10 -66.19 75.10 31.30
C GLU A 10 -65.24 76.20 30.81
N LYS A 11 -65.08 77.24 31.64
CA LYS A 11 -64.07 78.28 31.45
C LYS A 11 -62.70 77.62 31.37
N ARG A 12 -62.17 77.51 30.15
CA ARG A 12 -60.74 77.30 29.88
C ARG A 12 -59.98 78.40 30.65
N PRO A 13 -58.99 78.08 31.50
CA PRO A 13 -58.14 79.12 32.06
C PRO A 13 -57.44 79.81 30.88
N GLU A 14 -57.75 81.09 30.68
CA GLU A 14 -56.98 81.97 29.81
C GLU A 14 -55.52 81.84 30.25
N ARG A 15 -54.67 81.27 29.38
CA ARG A 15 -53.23 81.37 29.58
C ARG A 15 -52.93 82.85 29.41
N ASP A 16 -52.57 83.51 30.50
CA ASP A 16 -51.97 84.84 30.45
C ASP A 16 -50.79 84.79 29.48
N GLU A 17 -51.00 85.25 28.25
CA GLU A 17 -49.94 85.52 27.28
C GLU A 17 -49.21 86.78 27.74
N HIS A 18 -48.50 86.69 28.86
CA HIS A 18 -47.46 87.65 29.16
C HIS A 18 -46.41 87.56 28.04
N PRO A 19 -46.10 88.66 27.34
CA PRO A 19 -45.06 88.64 26.33
C PRO A 19 -43.76 88.23 27.01
N LEU A 20 -43.23 87.06 26.62
CA LEU A 20 -41.99 86.52 27.17
C LEU A 20 -40.93 87.61 27.08
N THR A 21 -40.39 88.01 28.23
CA THR A 21 -39.32 89.00 28.27
C THR A 21 -38.12 88.40 27.53
N ARG A 22 -37.32 89.23 26.85
CA ARG A 22 -36.08 88.78 26.19
C ARG A 22 -35.21 87.85 27.05
N ARG A 23 -35.19 88.07 28.37
CA ARG A 23 -34.50 87.24 29.37
C ARG A 23 -35.08 85.83 29.53
N ASP A 24 -36.38 85.65 29.34
CA ASP A 24 -37.05 84.35 29.47
C ASP A 24 -36.80 83.50 28.22
N ILE A 25 -36.79 84.13 27.04
CA ILE A 25 -36.39 83.49 25.77
C ILE A 25 -34.92 83.04 25.84
N GLU A 26 -34.03 83.88 26.36
CA GLU A 26 -32.62 83.53 26.53
C GLU A 26 -32.43 82.35 27.50
N LYS A 27 -33.17 82.29 28.61
CA LYS A 27 -33.14 81.14 29.55
C LYS A 27 -33.65 79.85 28.93
N GLU A 28 -34.73 79.92 28.15
CA GLU A 28 -35.29 78.75 27.45
C GLU A 28 -34.27 78.17 26.44
N ILE A 29 -33.59 79.04 25.68
CA ILE A 29 -32.52 78.62 24.76
C ILE A 29 -31.36 77.95 25.51
N GLN A 30 -30.97 78.46 26.68
CA GLN A 30 -29.94 77.82 27.51
C GLN A 30 -30.39 76.47 28.05
N PHE A 31 -31.65 76.36 28.47
CA PHE A 31 -32.22 75.11 28.97
C PHE A 31 -32.31 74.04 27.87
N GLU A 32 -32.74 74.42 26.67
CA GLU A 32 -32.79 73.52 25.51
C GLU A 32 -31.39 73.05 25.09
N ARG A 33 -30.37 73.94 25.14
CA ARG A 33 -28.97 73.56 24.91
C ARG A 33 -28.45 72.57 25.96
N LEU A 34 -28.77 72.77 27.23
CA LEU A 34 -28.40 71.85 28.31
C LEU A 34 -29.05 70.48 28.12
N LYS A 35 -30.36 70.46 27.82
CA LYS A 35 -31.10 69.23 27.55
C LYS A 35 -30.57 68.48 26.33
N LYS A 36 -30.14 69.21 25.29
CA LYS A 36 -29.48 68.62 24.12
C LYS A 36 -28.12 68.03 24.48
N MET A 37 -27.29 68.73 25.27
CA MET A 37 -26.02 68.19 25.73
C MET A 37 -26.20 66.94 26.61
N GLU A 38 -27.19 66.93 27.50
CA GLU A 38 -27.52 65.78 28.34
C GLU A 38 -27.99 64.58 27.50
N SER A 39 -28.83 64.82 26.49
CA SER A 39 -29.26 63.79 25.53
C SER A 39 -28.09 63.25 24.70
N ASP A 40 -27.19 64.12 24.24
CA ASP A 40 -26.01 63.73 23.47
C ASP A 40 -25.02 62.93 24.33
N GLU A 41 -24.86 63.28 25.61
CA GLU A 41 -24.04 62.51 26.56
C GLU A 41 -24.64 61.13 26.84
N LEU A 42 -25.95 61.05 27.03
CA LEU A 42 -26.64 59.77 27.22
C LEU A 42 -26.57 58.90 25.96
N ALA A 43 -26.63 59.50 24.77
CA ALA A 43 -26.41 58.78 23.51
C ALA A 43 -24.98 58.24 23.40
N ARG A 44 -23.97 59.03 23.80
CA ARG A 44 -22.56 58.58 23.84
C ARG A 44 -22.37 57.40 24.78
N ARG A 45 -22.89 57.47 26.02
CA ARG A 45 -22.82 56.36 26.99
C ARG A 45 -23.48 55.09 26.45
N LYS A 46 -24.66 55.20 25.83
CA LYS A 46 -25.34 54.05 25.20
C LYS A 46 -24.52 53.43 24.07
N MET A 47 -23.83 54.24 23.27
CA MET A 47 -22.95 53.76 22.21
C MET A 47 -21.71 53.04 22.79
N GLU A 48 -21.11 53.60 23.83
CA GLU A 48 -19.98 52.99 24.54
C GLU A 48 -20.36 51.65 25.19
N ASP A 49 -21.51 51.59 25.87
CA ASP A 49 -22.05 50.35 26.44
C ASP A 49 -22.36 49.30 25.37
N ALA A 50 -22.93 49.72 24.24
CA ALA A 50 -23.21 48.83 23.12
C ALA A 50 -21.91 48.23 22.53
N LEU A 51 -20.86 49.03 22.37
CA LEU A 51 -19.55 48.57 21.91
C LEU A 51 -18.90 47.61 22.91
N LEU A 52 -19.04 47.86 24.21
CA LEU A 52 -18.53 46.98 25.25
C LEU A 52 -19.24 45.61 25.24
N ILE A 53 -20.57 45.62 25.10
CA ILE A 53 -21.38 44.39 25.01
C ILE A 53 -21.00 43.60 23.76
N GLU A 54 -20.80 44.26 22.62
CA GLU A 54 -20.38 43.61 21.38
C GLU A 54 -19.00 42.96 21.51
N ARG A 55 -18.04 43.67 22.12
CA ARG A 55 -16.71 43.14 22.40
C ARG A 55 -16.73 41.92 23.33
N MET A 56 -17.58 41.95 24.36
CA MET A 56 -17.77 40.81 25.27
C MET A 56 -18.38 39.60 24.56
N LYS A 57 -19.40 39.82 23.72
CA LYS A 57 -19.99 38.75 22.90
C LYS A 57 -19.02 38.17 21.88
N ALA A 58 -18.13 38.99 21.30
CA ALA A 58 -17.09 38.51 20.40
C ALA A 58 -16.07 37.61 21.12
N LEU A 59 -15.63 38.02 22.31
CA LEU A 59 -14.73 37.22 23.14
C LEU A 59 -15.37 35.90 23.62
N GLU A 60 -16.66 35.91 23.94
CA GLU A 60 -17.39 34.71 24.32
C GLU A 60 -17.53 33.73 23.16
N LYS A 61 -17.87 34.21 21.96
CA LYS A 61 -17.89 33.39 20.73
C LYS A 61 -16.53 32.79 20.41
N GLU A 62 -15.46 33.57 20.52
CA GLU A 62 -14.09 33.08 20.28
C GLU A 62 -13.71 31.97 21.27
N ARG A 63 -14.11 32.10 22.56
CA ARG A 63 -13.92 31.05 23.56
C ARG A 63 -14.71 29.78 23.23
N GLU A 64 -15.97 29.93 22.82
CA GLU A 64 -16.78 28.78 22.40
C GLU A 64 -16.23 28.08 21.18
N GLU A 65 -15.74 28.83 20.19
CA GLU A 65 -15.13 28.27 18.98
C GLU A 65 -13.85 27.50 19.33
N LYS A 66 -12.99 28.04 20.19
CA LYS A 66 -11.78 27.35 20.67
C LYS A 66 -12.12 26.07 21.44
N GLU A 67 -13.16 26.09 22.27
CA GLU A 67 -13.62 24.88 22.99
C GLU A 67 -14.22 23.84 22.03
N ARG A 68 -14.96 24.26 21.01
CA ARG A 68 -15.45 23.36 19.95
C ARG A 68 -14.30 22.77 19.14
N GLU A 69 -13.32 23.58 18.77
CA GLU A 69 -12.13 23.14 18.04
C GLU A 69 -11.31 22.14 18.86
N ARG A 70 -11.13 22.38 20.17
CA ARG A 70 -10.49 21.43 21.09
C ARG A 70 -11.23 20.10 21.14
N LYS A 71 -12.55 20.13 21.29
CA LYS A 71 -13.38 18.91 21.29
C LYS A 71 -13.32 18.16 19.96
N ILE A 72 -13.30 18.87 18.84
CA ILE A 72 -13.15 18.27 17.51
C ILE A 72 -11.77 17.62 17.40
N ARG A 73 -10.70 18.32 17.79
CA ARG A 73 -9.33 17.80 17.76
C ARG A 73 -9.17 16.57 18.65
N GLU A 74 -9.73 16.59 19.85
CA GLU A 74 -9.71 15.46 20.78
C GLU A 74 -10.46 14.25 20.20
N LYS A 75 -11.65 14.46 19.60
CA LYS A 75 -12.39 13.39 18.90
C LYS A 75 -11.61 12.80 17.73
N VAL A 76 -10.97 13.65 16.92
CA VAL A 76 -10.14 13.21 15.79
C VAL A 76 -8.93 12.41 16.29
N GLN A 77 -8.26 12.86 17.33
CA GLN A 77 -7.14 12.13 17.93
C GLN A 77 -7.57 10.80 18.53
N ALA A 78 -8.71 10.75 19.23
CA ALA A 78 -9.27 9.53 19.77
C ALA A 78 -9.68 8.55 18.65
N GLU A 79 -10.26 9.03 17.55
CA GLU A 79 -10.63 8.21 16.40
C GLU A 79 -9.41 7.65 15.68
N ILE A 80 -8.34 8.45 15.51
CA ILE A 80 -7.07 7.98 14.95
C ILE A 80 -6.47 6.91 15.84
N ALA A 81 -6.43 7.13 17.16
CA ALA A 81 -5.88 6.16 18.11
C ALA A 81 -6.69 4.85 18.16
N GLN A 82 -8.01 4.90 17.98
CA GLN A 82 -8.84 3.69 17.86
C GLN A 82 -8.57 2.96 16.55
N LYS A 83 -8.51 3.68 15.42
CA LYS A 83 -8.18 3.10 14.12
C LYS A 83 -6.81 2.42 14.11
N GLU A 84 -5.80 3.02 14.73
CA GLU A 84 -4.47 2.44 14.85
C GLU A 84 -4.47 1.16 15.72
N LYS A 85 -5.23 1.15 16.82
CA LYS A 85 -5.39 -0.06 17.64
C LYS A 85 -6.10 -1.18 16.88
N ASP A 86 -7.16 -0.86 16.15
CA ASP A 86 -7.91 -1.82 15.33
C ASP A 86 -7.03 -2.37 14.21
N GLU A 87 -6.26 -1.53 13.53
CA GLU A 87 -5.32 -1.95 12.48
C GLU A 87 -4.21 -2.85 13.04
N MET A 88 -3.65 -2.48 14.19
CA MET A 88 -2.65 -3.30 14.89
C MET A 88 -3.23 -4.64 15.35
N GLU A 89 -4.47 -4.69 15.84
CA GLU A 89 -5.14 -5.94 16.21
C GLU A 89 -5.38 -6.82 14.98
N ARG A 90 -5.80 -6.23 13.85
CA ARG A 90 -5.97 -6.95 12.59
C ARG A 90 -4.66 -7.52 12.08
N LEU A 91 -3.59 -6.72 12.08
CA LEU A 91 -2.25 -7.17 11.70
C LEU A 91 -1.76 -8.29 12.62
N GLN A 92 -2.02 -8.21 13.92
CA GLN A 92 -1.69 -9.29 14.86
C GLN A 92 -2.50 -10.56 14.60
N LYS A 93 -3.81 -10.44 14.30
CA LYS A 93 -4.65 -11.60 13.93
C LYS A 93 -4.17 -12.24 12.63
N GLU A 94 -3.85 -11.44 11.62
CA GLU A 94 -3.30 -11.94 10.35
C GLU A 94 -1.92 -12.55 10.52
N ALA A 95 -1.05 -11.97 11.34
CA ALA A 95 0.25 -12.53 11.67
C ALA A 95 0.12 -13.85 12.43
N LYS A 96 -0.81 -13.95 13.38
CA LYS A 96 -1.12 -15.20 14.10
C LYS A 96 -1.64 -16.29 13.16
N LEU A 97 -2.55 -15.95 12.25
CA LEU A 97 -3.06 -16.88 11.23
C LEU A 97 -1.96 -17.34 10.25
N LYS A 98 -1.08 -16.42 9.84
CA LYS A 98 0.08 -16.75 9.00
C LYS A 98 1.08 -17.63 9.76
N ALA A 99 1.34 -17.35 11.03
CA ALA A 99 2.22 -18.15 11.87
C ALA A 99 1.67 -19.57 12.08
N SER A 100 0.38 -19.70 12.39
CA SER A 100 -0.26 -21.02 12.52
C SER A 100 -0.22 -21.80 11.21
N ALA A 101 -0.45 -21.15 10.06
CA ALA A 101 -0.34 -21.80 8.75
C ALA A 101 1.09 -22.29 8.45
N ILE A 102 2.12 -21.51 8.81
CA ILE A 102 3.52 -21.90 8.65
C ILE A 102 3.85 -23.09 9.58
N GLU A 103 3.36 -23.07 10.82
CA GLU A 103 3.57 -24.18 11.76
C GLU A 103 2.89 -25.46 11.31
N GLU A 104 1.65 -25.39 10.81
CA GLU A 104 0.95 -26.54 10.24
C GLU A 104 1.68 -27.10 9.01
N TYR A 105 2.17 -26.23 8.13
CA TYR A 105 2.96 -26.64 6.97
C TYR A 105 4.27 -27.33 7.40
N LYS A 106 4.99 -26.76 8.37
CA LYS A 106 6.23 -27.36 8.92
C LYS A 106 5.98 -28.71 9.59
N LYS A 107 4.89 -28.85 10.35
CA LYS A 107 4.49 -30.13 10.97
C LYS A 107 4.18 -31.18 9.90
N LYS A 108 3.43 -30.79 8.86
CA LYS A 108 3.08 -31.70 7.76
C LYS A 108 4.30 -32.13 6.94
N GLU A 109 5.23 -31.21 6.67
CA GLU A 109 6.51 -31.56 6.01
C GLU A 109 7.36 -32.48 6.88
N ALA A 110 7.45 -32.22 8.19
CA ALA A 110 8.16 -33.10 9.12
C ALA A 110 7.54 -34.50 9.19
N GLU A 111 6.21 -34.61 9.17
CA GLU A 111 5.49 -35.88 9.14
C GLU A 111 5.74 -36.63 7.82
N ARG A 112 5.68 -35.94 6.67
CA ARG A 112 6.01 -36.54 5.37
C ARG A 112 7.43 -37.06 5.32
N LEU A 113 8.38 -36.28 5.85
CA LEU A 113 9.79 -36.67 5.90
C LEU A 113 10.00 -37.86 6.85
N ALA A 114 9.33 -37.88 8.00
CA ALA A 114 9.37 -39.01 8.94
C ALA A 114 8.80 -40.28 8.30
N LYS A 115 7.66 -40.17 7.62
CA LYS A 115 7.04 -41.30 6.90
C LYS A 115 7.93 -41.82 5.77
N GLN A 116 8.54 -40.94 4.97
CA GLN A 116 9.50 -41.35 3.94
C GLN A 116 10.74 -42.02 4.54
N LYS A 117 11.25 -41.54 5.68
CA LYS A 117 12.38 -42.17 6.37
C LYS A 117 11.99 -43.55 6.92
N GLU A 118 10.80 -43.69 7.51
CA GLU A 118 10.31 -44.97 8.02
C GLU A 118 10.07 -45.97 6.87
N GLU A 119 9.46 -45.55 5.77
CA GLU A 119 9.28 -46.39 4.57
C GLU A 119 10.62 -46.75 3.93
N ALA A 120 11.58 -45.82 3.87
CA ALA A 120 12.93 -46.11 3.39
C ALA A 120 13.70 -47.04 4.34
N GLU A 121 13.51 -46.94 5.66
CA GLU A 121 14.10 -47.87 6.62
C GLU A 121 13.47 -49.26 6.50
N LYS A 122 12.16 -49.36 6.35
CA LYS A 122 11.45 -50.63 6.09
C LYS A 122 11.89 -51.25 4.76
N ALA A 123 11.95 -50.46 3.69
CA ALA A 123 12.45 -50.93 2.39
C ALA A 123 13.91 -51.38 2.47
N LYS A 124 14.76 -50.68 3.24
CA LYS A 124 16.14 -51.11 3.50
C LYS A 124 16.20 -52.41 4.29
N LYS A 125 15.37 -52.59 5.32
CA LYS A 125 15.27 -53.84 6.08
C LYS A 125 14.81 -54.99 5.19
N GLU A 126 13.71 -54.82 4.45
CA GLU A 126 13.21 -55.83 3.52
C GLU A 126 14.21 -56.17 2.40
N PHE A 127 14.91 -55.17 1.87
CA PHE A 127 15.98 -55.39 0.91
C PHE A 127 17.13 -56.17 1.52
N ASN A 128 17.55 -55.80 2.73
CA ASN A 128 18.62 -56.48 3.44
C ASN A 128 18.25 -57.94 3.76
N ASP A 129 17.04 -58.20 4.23
CA ASP A 129 16.55 -59.55 4.51
C ASP A 129 16.52 -60.42 3.24
N LYS A 130 16.07 -59.86 2.11
CA LYS A 130 16.10 -60.54 0.80
C LYS A 130 17.53 -60.82 0.32
N VAL A 131 18.44 -59.88 0.49
CA VAL A 131 19.87 -60.04 0.13
C VAL A 131 20.51 -61.11 1.01
N ASN A 132 20.24 -61.11 2.32
CA ASN A 132 20.73 -62.12 3.24
C ASN A 132 20.20 -63.51 2.87
N GLN A 133 18.92 -63.64 2.53
CA GLN A 133 18.34 -64.92 2.06
C GLN A 133 19.01 -65.44 0.78
N LEU A 134 19.26 -64.56 -0.20
CA LEU A 134 19.94 -64.94 -1.45
C LEU A 134 21.39 -65.34 -1.21
N LEU A 135 22.13 -64.61 -0.37
CA LEU A 135 23.51 -64.92 -0.02
C LEU A 135 23.63 -66.22 0.78
N CYS A 136 22.70 -66.49 1.71
CA CYS A 136 22.60 -67.78 2.40
C CYS A 136 22.32 -68.91 1.41
N SER A 137 21.41 -68.73 0.45
CA SER A 137 21.13 -69.72 -0.59
C SER A 137 22.32 -69.99 -1.53
N ALA A 138 23.17 -68.99 -1.74
CA ALA A 138 24.40 -69.07 -2.53
C ALA A 138 25.60 -69.67 -1.74
N GLY A 139 25.42 -70.06 -0.48
CA GLY A 139 26.43 -70.74 0.33
C GLY A 139 27.40 -69.84 1.09
N PHE A 140 27.09 -68.54 1.25
CA PHE A 140 27.87 -67.65 2.12
C PHE A 140 27.44 -67.84 3.59
N SER A 141 28.41 -67.92 4.51
CA SER A 141 28.12 -67.97 5.94
C SER A 141 27.63 -66.60 6.44
N GLU A 142 26.72 -66.60 7.41
CA GLU A 142 26.08 -65.40 7.98
C GLU A 142 27.12 -64.38 8.52
N ASP A 143 28.24 -64.86 9.05
CA ASP A 143 29.39 -64.05 9.48
C ASP A 143 30.14 -63.39 8.31
N LYS A 144 30.22 -64.04 7.13
CA LYS A 144 30.82 -63.44 5.92
C LYS A 144 29.90 -62.39 5.30
N ILE A 145 28.58 -62.60 5.34
CA ILE A 145 27.58 -61.67 4.83
C ILE A 145 27.57 -60.38 5.66
N THR A 146 27.55 -60.52 6.98
CA THR A 146 27.64 -59.36 7.89
C THR A 146 28.98 -58.63 7.78
N ALA A 147 30.10 -59.33 7.56
CA ALA A 147 31.40 -58.70 7.29
C ALA A 147 31.43 -57.90 5.98
N ILE A 148 30.86 -58.45 4.90
CA ILE A 148 30.73 -57.76 3.59
C ILE A 148 29.80 -56.54 3.73
N MET A 149 28.68 -56.67 4.44
CA MET A 149 27.72 -55.58 4.64
C MET A 149 28.27 -54.45 5.52
N GLN A 150 29.16 -54.78 6.48
CA GLN A 150 29.88 -53.81 7.32
C GLN A 150 31.13 -53.23 6.63
N GLY A 151 31.44 -53.64 5.40
CA GLY A 151 32.61 -53.15 4.66
C GLY A 151 33.95 -53.57 5.27
N LYS A 152 33.97 -54.60 6.13
CA LYS A 152 35.22 -55.13 6.70
C LYS A 152 35.89 -56.00 5.63
N PRO A 153 37.14 -55.73 5.23
CA PRO A 153 37.85 -56.58 4.28
C PRO A 153 38.08 -57.94 4.94
N LEU A 154 37.52 -58.99 4.34
CA LEU A 154 37.84 -60.38 4.67
C LEU A 154 39.35 -60.58 4.48
N LYS A 155 40.07 -60.72 5.60
CA LYS A 155 41.49 -61.07 5.58
C LYS A 155 41.59 -62.54 5.17
N GLU A 156 42.33 -62.77 4.08
CA GLU A 156 42.80 -64.06 3.57
C GLU A 156 41.78 -64.96 2.82
N MET A 157 41.65 -64.73 1.51
CA MET A 157 41.64 -65.80 0.50
C MET A 157 42.09 -65.22 -0.86
N GLU A 158 43.13 -65.87 -1.40
CA GLU A 158 43.80 -65.74 -2.70
C GLU A 158 43.43 -64.55 -3.62
N LEU A 159 44.40 -63.66 -3.75
CA LEU A 159 44.51 -62.63 -4.78
C LEU A 159 44.67 -63.25 -6.17
N VAL A 160 43.57 -63.48 -6.87
CA VAL A 160 43.56 -63.36 -8.34
C VAL A 160 43.27 -61.90 -8.66
N HIS A 161 44.29 -61.23 -9.18
CA HIS A 161 44.18 -59.90 -9.78
C HIS A 161 43.10 -59.90 -10.87
N VAL A 162 42.01 -59.17 -10.63
CA VAL A 162 41.31 -58.45 -11.71
C VAL A 162 41.21 -57.00 -11.27
N GLU A 163 42.07 -56.18 -11.85
CA GLU A 163 42.04 -54.73 -11.72
C GLU A 163 40.66 -54.19 -12.08
N LYS A 164 39.95 -53.65 -11.09
CA LYS A 164 39.01 -52.56 -11.31
C LYS A 164 39.37 -51.43 -10.37
N HIS A 165 40.27 -50.58 -10.85
CA HIS A 165 40.57 -49.29 -10.25
C HIS A 165 39.29 -48.45 -10.20
N VAL A 166 38.68 -48.35 -9.02
CA VAL A 166 37.71 -47.28 -8.71
C VAL A 166 38.53 -46.07 -8.27
N HIS A 167 38.96 -45.28 -9.25
CA HIS A 167 39.46 -43.95 -8.97
C HIS A 167 38.31 -43.11 -8.42
N HIS A 168 38.46 -42.73 -7.16
CA HIS A 168 37.69 -41.67 -6.52
C HIS A 168 37.70 -40.44 -7.44
N GLY A 169 36.52 -39.87 -7.68
CA GLY A 169 36.29 -38.72 -8.54
C GLY A 169 37.13 -37.52 -8.14
N LYS A 170 38.37 -37.48 -8.62
CA LYS A 170 39.10 -36.26 -8.90
C LYS A 170 38.35 -35.58 -10.03
N HIS A 171 37.81 -34.41 -9.70
CA HIS A 171 37.48 -33.31 -10.59
C HIS A 171 38.18 -33.49 -11.95
N ARG A 172 37.48 -34.03 -12.94
CA ARG A 172 37.95 -33.99 -14.32
C ARG A 172 38.00 -32.51 -14.66
N GLN A 173 39.20 -31.99 -14.86
CA GLN A 173 39.38 -30.86 -15.76
C GLN A 173 38.87 -31.36 -17.11
N ILE A 174 37.64 -30.97 -17.42
CA ILE A 174 37.06 -31.10 -18.74
C ILE A 174 37.92 -30.15 -19.56
N GLU A 175 38.79 -30.72 -20.38
CA GLU A 175 39.47 -30.01 -21.46
C GLU A 175 38.41 -29.24 -22.25
N ASP A 176 38.75 -28.02 -22.63
CA ASP A 176 37.90 -26.99 -23.22
C ASP A 176 37.20 -27.46 -24.52
N GLU A 177 36.19 -28.32 -24.41
CA GLU A 177 35.14 -28.42 -25.41
C GLU A 177 34.40 -27.07 -25.35
N GLU A 178 34.65 -26.22 -26.35
CA GLU A 178 34.11 -24.87 -26.55
C GLU A 178 32.74 -24.70 -25.86
N ALA A 179 32.77 -24.20 -24.63
CA ALA A 179 31.62 -24.18 -23.74
C ALA A 179 30.61 -23.14 -24.26
N PHE A 180 29.67 -23.59 -25.07
CA PHE A 180 28.60 -22.73 -25.56
C PHE A 180 27.51 -22.59 -24.49
N VAL A 181 27.09 -21.35 -24.24
CA VAL A 181 26.00 -21.05 -23.31
C VAL A 181 24.70 -20.95 -24.10
N LYS A 182 23.74 -21.84 -23.81
CA LYS A 182 22.40 -21.81 -24.39
C LYS A 182 21.46 -20.96 -23.54
N VAL A 183 20.94 -19.86 -24.08
CA VAL A 183 20.07 -18.92 -23.37
C VAL A 183 18.78 -18.66 -24.15
N HIS A 184 17.65 -18.62 -23.45
CA HIS A 184 16.36 -18.28 -24.07
C HIS A 184 16.23 -16.76 -24.26
N ARG A 185 15.70 -16.35 -25.42
CA ARG A 185 15.32 -14.98 -25.79
C ARG A 185 14.45 -14.23 -24.77
N ARG A 186 13.76 -14.92 -23.86
CA ARG A 186 13.01 -14.28 -22.76
C ARG A 186 13.93 -13.63 -21.72
N TYR A 187 15.10 -14.20 -21.48
CA TYR A 187 16.03 -13.71 -20.47
C TYR A 187 17.10 -12.81 -21.08
N LEU A 188 17.52 -13.11 -22.31
CA LEU A 188 18.54 -12.35 -23.01
C LEU A 188 18.01 -11.80 -24.35
N GLU A 189 18.24 -10.52 -24.64
CA GLU A 189 17.85 -9.91 -25.92
C GLU A 189 19.05 -9.91 -26.88
N PRO A 190 18.86 -10.21 -28.18
CA PRO A 190 19.91 -10.15 -29.21
C PRO A 190 20.70 -8.82 -29.20
N ARG A 191 19.99 -7.70 -29.02
CA ARG A 191 20.59 -6.36 -28.96
C ARG A 191 21.61 -6.19 -27.84
N THR A 192 21.48 -6.96 -26.76
CA THR A 192 22.46 -6.91 -25.68
C THR A 192 23.70 -7.70 -26.05
N LEU A 193 23.57 -8.83 -26.73
CA LEU A 193 24.72 -9.58 -27.24
C LEU A 193 25.51 -8.73 -28.26
N ASP A 194 24.81 -7.98 -29.12
CA ASP A 194 25.44 -7.05 -30.08
C ASP A 194 26.17 -5.90 -29.37
N ALA A 195 25.57 -5.32 -28.31
CA ALA A 195 26.19 -4.23 -27.55
C ALA A 195 27.48 -4.65 -26.83
N PHE A 196 27.57 -5.91 -26.42
CA PHE A 196 28.76 -6.50 -25.81
C PHE A 196 29.67 -7.19 -26.84
N SER A 197 29.34 -7.09 -28.14
CA SER A 197 30.11 -7.67 -29.25
C SER A 197 30.43 -9.16 -29.07
N LEU A 198 29.48 -9.91 -28.51
CA LEU A 198 29.62 -11.35 -28.31
C LEU A 198 29.26 -12.10 -29.59
N ILE A 199 30.00 -13.18 -29.89
CA ILE A 199 29.69 -14.06 -31.02
C ILE A 199 28.55 -14.99 -30.59
N TRP A 200 27.39 -14.83 -31.22
CA TRP A 200 26.19 -15.60 -30.92
C TRP A 200 25.45 -16.02 -32.20
N GLU A 201 24.78 -17.16 -32.14
CA GLU A 201 23.94 -17.68 -33.22
C GLU A 201 22.59 -18.15 -32.66
N PHE A 202 21.54 -18.18 -33.48
CA PHE A 202 20.29 -18.83 -33.11
C PHE A 202 20.44 -20.35 -33.17
N ASP A 203 19.80 -21.07 -32.25
CA ASP A 203 19.79 -22.53 -32.33
C ASP A 203 19.01 -22.96 -33.59
N PRO A 204 19.60 -23.73 -34.51
CA PRO A 204 18.94 -24.16 -35.75
C PRO A 204 17.69 -25.01 -35.51
N ASN A 205 17.56 -25.62 -34.33
CA ASN A 205 16.39 -26.41 -33.95
C ASN A 205 15.31 -25.58 -33.24
N ASP A 206 15.68 -24.43 -32.65
CA ASP A 206 14.76 -23.61 -31.86
C ASP A 206 15.13 -22.11 -31.89
N ALA A 207 14.36 -21.33 -32.64
CA ALA A 207 14.54 -19.89 -32.79
C ALA A 207 14.34 -19.08 -31.49
N ASP A 208 13.80 -19.69 -30.43
CA ASP A 208 13.65 -19.05 -29.13
C ASP A 208 14.92 -19.12 -28.26
N TYR A 209 15.92 -19.91 -28.66
CA TYR A 209 17.20 -20.03 -27.99
C TYR A 209 18.35 -19.44 -28.81
N MET A 210 19.31 -18.86 -28.10
CA MET A 210 20.55 -18.33 -28.63
C MET A 210 21.72 -19.10 -28.02
N LEU A 211 22.70 -19.42 -28.85
CA LEU A 211 23.94 -20.09 -28.51
C LEU A 211 25.05 -19.03 -28.50
N ILE A 212 25.71 -18.87 -27.35
CA ILE A 212 26.82 -17.94 -27.17
C ILE A 212 28.10 -18.77 -27.11
N TYR A 213 29.02 -18.57 -28.05
CA TYR A 213 30.28 -19.34 -28.14
C TYR A 213 31.36 -18.87 -27.15
N HIS A 214 30.98 -18.06 -26.16
CA HIS A 214 31.87 -17.50 -25.17
C HIS A 214 31.47 -17.99 -23.79
N SER A 215 32.45 -18.50 -23.03
CA SER A 215 32.27 -18.87 -21.63
C SER A 215 32.08 -17.60 -20.81
N LEU A 216 30.85 -17.32 -20.38
CA LEU A 216 30.54 -16.15 -19.55
C LEU A 216 30.71 -16.50 -18.07
N SER A 217 31.51 -15.70 -17.37
CA SER A 217 31.59 -15.76 -15.89
C SER A 217 30.28 -15.27 -15.26
N GLN A 218 30.02 -15.63 -13.99
CA GLN A 218 28.79 -15.26 -13.30
C GLN A 218 28.58 -13.73 -13.27
N GLU A 219 29.65 -12.95 -13.08
CA GLU A 219 29.59 -11.48 -13.04
C GLU A 219 29.20 -10.89 -14.40
N GLU A 220 29.67 -11.47 -15.50
CA GLU A 220 29.34 -11.03 -16.86
C GLU A 220 27.90 -11.38 -17.23
N GLN A 221 27.43 -12.57 -16.81
CA GLN A 221 26.04 -12.97 -16.96
C GLN A 221 25.10 -11.97 -16.27
N ASP A 222 25.41 -11.60 -15.02
CA ASP A 222 24.61 -10.64 -14.27
C ASP A 222 24.59 -9.25 -14.95
N ARG A 223 25.73 -8.78 -15.47
CA ARG A 223 25.81 -7.52 -16.24
C ARG A 223 24.98 -7.56 -17.53
N LEU A 224 25.00 -8.67 -18.26
CA LEU A 224 24.20 -8.86 -19.47
C LEU A 224 22.70 -8.84 -19.15
N PHE A 225 22.28 -9.53 -18.07
CA PHE A 225 20.89 -9.53 -17.64
C PHE A 225 20.41 -8.17 -17.14
N ASP A 226 21.25 -7.42 -16.45
CA ASP A 226 20.92 -6.05 -16.05
C ASP A 226 20.76 -5.13 -17.25
N HIS A 227 21.62 -5.28 -18.27
CA HIS A 227 21.51 -4.52 -19.50
C HIS A 227 20.23 -4.87 -20.28
N THR A 228 19.87 -6.16 -20.39
CA THR A 228 18.59 -6.54 -21.03
C THR A 228 17.38 -6.06 -20.24
N ARG A 229 17.43 -6.09 -18.90
CA ARG A 229 16.38 -5.55 -18.04
C ARG A 229 16.17 -4.06 -18.26
N LYS A 230 17.27 -3.29 -18.38
CA LYS A 230 17.24 -1.86 -18.71
C LYS A 230 16.65 -1.61 -20.09
N LEU A 231 17.06 -2.36 -21.11
CA LEU A 231 16.50 -2.21 -22.47
C LEU A 231 15.01 -2.53 -22.54
N ARG A 232 14.55 -3.60 -21.86
CA ARG A 232 13.12 -3.93 -21.77
C ARG A 232 12.35 -2.84 -21.03
N GLY A 233 12.89 -2.35 -19.91
CA GLY A 233 12.31 -1.24 -19.14
C GLY A 233 12.22 0.07 -19.94
N GLN A 234 13.26 0.42 -20.68
CA GLN A 234 13.26 1.60 -21.54
C GLN A 234 12.29 1.47 -22.71
N ARG A 235 12.13 0.25 -23.26
CA ARG A 235 11.11 -0.04 -24.28
C ARG A 235 9.70 0.09 -23.73
N THR A 236 9.44 -0.28 -22.48
CA THR A 236 8.11 -0.04 -21.86
C THR A 236 7.83 1.45 -21.61
N LEU A 237 8.86 2.28 -21.42
CA LEU A 237 8.71 3.73 -21.26
C LEU A 237 8.55 4.47 -22.61
N THR A 238 9.17 3.96 -23.68
CA THR A 238 9.19 4.59 -25.01
C THR A 238 8.20 3.96 -26.00
N ALA A 239 7.69 2.75 -25.71
CA ALA A 239 6.54 2.21 -26.42
C ALA A 239 5.33 3.05 -26.03
N SER A 240 5.04 4.05 -26.87
CA SER A 240 3.72 4.64 -26.95
C SER A 240 2.74 3.47 -26.98
N PRO A 241 1.85 3.33 -25.98
CA PRO A 241 0.90 2.23 -25.99
C PRO A 241 0.15 2.30 -27.31
N HIS A 242 0.01 1.16 -27.99
CA HIS A 242 -0.76 1.03 -29.24
C HIS A 242 -2.25 1.39 -29.06
N ASN A 243 -2.63 1.86 -27.87
CA ASN A 243 -3.83 2.62 -27.58
C ASN A 243 -3.36 3.98 -27.04
N GLY A 244 -3.63 5.07 -27.78
CA GLY A 244 -3.21 6.43 -27.46
C GLY A 244 -3.59 6.92 -26.05
N PRO A 245 -3.30 8.20 -25.71
CA PRO A 245 -3.45 8.72 -24.35
C PRO A 245 -4.83 8.35 -23.78
N VAL A 246 -4.82 7.54 -22.71
CA VAL A 246 -6.03 7.07 -22.06
C VAL A 246 -6.59 8.23 -21.25
N THR A 247 -7.37 9.08 -21.90
CA THR A 247 -8.16 10.11 -21.22
C THR A 247 -9.27 9.40 -20.46
N VAL A 248 -9.19 9.41 -19.13
CA VAL A 248 -10.25 8.91 -18.25
C VAL A 248 -11.11 10.09 -17.84
N GLU A 249 -12.41 10.03 -18.14
CA GLU A 249 -13.38 11.05 -17.70
C GLU A 249 -14.25 10.45 -16.58
N MET A 250 -14.49 11.23 -15.52
CA MET A 250 -15.46 10.87 -14.48
C MET A 250 -16.86 11.08 -15.05
N LYS A 251 -17.66 10.02 -15.14
CA LYS A 251 -19.05 10.09 -15.61
C LYS A 251 -20.00 9.79 -14.46
N VAL A 252 -21.03 10.62 -14.31
CA VAL A 252 -22.09 10.46 -13.31
C VAL A 252 -23.22 9.59 -13.90
N ASN A 253 -23.71 8.59 -13.15
CA ASN A 253 -24.84 7.78 -13.58
C ASN A 253 -26.13 8.49 -13.17
N ASP A 254 -26.86 9.06 -14.11
CA ASP A 254 -28.11 9.76 -13.79
C ASP A 254 -29.22 8.84 -13.26
N LYS A 255 -29.07 7.52 -13.34
CA LYS A 255 -30.12 6.55 -12.96
C LYS A 255 -30.08 6.10 -11.51
N LYS A 256 -28.95 6.24 -10.81
CA LYS A 256 -28.83 5.99 -9.37
C LYS A 256 -27.86 7.03 -8.85
N ARG A 257 -28.37 8.04 -8.15
CA ARG A 257 -27.61 9.16 -7.59
C ARG A 257 -26.67 8.71 -6.45
N ASP A 258 -25.78 7.75 -6.68
CA ASP A 258 -24.70 7.42 -5.77
C ASP A 258 -23.61 6.63 -6.52
N GLY A 259 -22.58 7.33 -6.95
CA GLY A 259 -21.33 6.74 -7.45
C GLY A 259 -20.78 7.44 -8.68
N PHE A 260 -19.60 8.06 -8.52
CA PHE A 260 -18.72 8.38 -9.65
C PHE A 260 -17.96 7.12 -10.05
N TYR A 261 -17.90 6.83 -11.35
CA TYR A 261 -17.12 5.71 -11.87
C TYR A 261 -16.21 6.22 -12.99
N LEU A 262 -14.95 5.79 -12.93
CA LEU A 262 -13.97 6.05 -13.98
C LEU A 262 -14.31 5.16 -15.17
N VAL A 263 -14.67 5.77 -16.30
CA VAL A 263 -14.94 5.04 -17.54
C VAL A 263 -13.85 5.37 -18.56
N ARG A 264 -13.28 4.34 -19.18
CA ARG A 264 -12.36 4.52 -20.30
C ARG A 264 -13.15 4.94 -21.55
N LYS A 265 -12.81 6.10 -22.11
CA LYS A 265 -13.40 6.56 -23.38
C LYS A 265 -12.91 5.65 -24.51
N LYS A 266 -13.83 5.01 -25.23
CA LYS A 266 -13.49 4.32 -26.50
C LYS A 266 -13.25 5.39 -27.56
N GLN A 267 -12.09 5.38 -28.21
CA GLN A 267 -11.87 6.20 -29.39
C GLN A 267 -12.80 5.70 -30.50
N ASP A 268 -13.59 6.62 -31.06
CA ASP A 268 -14.50 6.33 -32.15
C ASP A 268 -13.69 6.10 -33.42
N ARG A 269 -13.61 4.85 -33.89
CA ARG A 269 -12.88 4.47 -35.11
C ARG A 269 -13.72 4.70 -36.37
N ARG A 270 -14.60 5.70 -36.39
CA ARG A 270 -15.52 5.96 -37.51
C ARG A 270 -15.16 7.12 -38.43
N SER A 271 -14.07 7.85 -38.20
CA SER A 271 -13.68 8.99 -39.05
C SER A 271 -12.39 8.78 -39.86
N LEU A 272 -12.20 7.58 -40.41
CA LEU A 272 -11.10 7.31 -41.36
C LEU A 272 -11.65 6.62 -42.62
N PHE A 273 -12.65 7.24 -43.24
CA PHE A 273 -13.00 7.01 -44.64
C PHE A 273 -13.58 8.32 -45.18
N TRP A 274 -12.71 9.13 -45.78
CA TRP A 274 -12.99 10.17 -46.78
C TRP A 274 -11.74 10.27 -47.67
#